data_AF-A0A1T4X2B5-F1
#
_entry.id   AF-A0A1T4X2B5-F1
#
_cell.length_a   1.000
_cell.length_b   1.000
_cell.length_c   1.000
_cell.angle_alpha   90.00
_cell.angle_beta   90.00
_cell.angle_gamma   90.00
#
_symmetry.space_group_name_H-M   'P 1'
#
loop_
_entity.id
_entity.type
_entity.pdbx_description
1 polymer ?
#
loop_
_entity_poly.entity_id
_entity_poly.type
_entity_poly.pdbx_seq_one_letter_code
_entity_poly.pdbx_strand_id
1 'polypeptide(L)'
;MQYALISAIKAFIDLLEILIIIDALLSFINPPKNNNLIRIIRTIIDPIIVPCFRLQQSVAPNLPIDFSPMIAILFLDIIKRLILNILL
;
A
#
# COMPACT_ATOMS: atom_id res chain seq x y z
N MET A 1 4.22 21.20 -17.87
CA MET A 1 3.31 20.02 -17.87
C MET A 1 3.99 18.76 -17.35
N GLN A 2 5.17 18.38 -17.84
CA GLN A 2 5.93 17.20 -17.37
C GLN A 2 6.17 17.20 -15.84
N TYR A 3 6.62 18.32 -15.26
CA TYR A 3 6.78 18.43 -13.80
C TYR A 3 5.49 18.20 -13.02
N ALA A 4 4.36 18.72 -13.51
CA ALA A 4 3.07 18.54 -12.85
C ALA A 4 2.64 17.06 -12.87
N LEU A 5 2.89 16.35 -13.98
CA LEU A 5 2.64 14.91 -14.08
C LEU A 5 3.51 14.10 -13.10
N ILE A 6 4.81 14.38 -13.05
CA ILE A 6 5.75 13.74 -12.11
C ILE A 6 5.30 13.96 -10.67
N SER A 7 4.97 15.20 -10.29
CA SER A 7 4.49 15.54 -8.95
C SER A 7 3.16 14.84 -8.62
N ALA A 8 2.22 14.76 -9.57
CA ALA A 8 0.95 14.09 -9.37
C ALA A 8 1.13 12.57 -9.15
N ILE A 9 1.97 11.92 -9.95
CA ILE A 9 2.27 10.49 -9.79
C ILE A 9 2.94 10.23 -8.44
N LYS A 10 3.93 11.05 -8.07
CA LYS A 10 4.60 10.95 -6.77
C LYS A 10 3.59 11.08 -5.63
N ALA A 11 2.77 12.13 -5.65
CA ALA A 11 1.77 12.37 -4.61
C ALA A 11 0.74 11.24 -4.52
N PHE A 12 0.32 10.67 -5.65
CA PHE A 12 -0.61 9.55 -5.67
C PHE A 12 -0.01 8.29 -5.04
N ILE A 13 1.23 7.92 -5.39
CA ILE A 13 1.88 6.74 -4.82
C ILE A 13 2.18 6.95 -3.33
N ASP A 14 2.68 8.14 -2.95
CA ASP A 14 2.91 8.47 -1.54
C ASP A 14 1.60 8.43 -0.72
N LEU A 15 0.47 8.82 -1.31
CA LEU A 15 -0.85 8.69 -0.68
C LEU A 15 -1.21 7.23 -0.43
N LEU A 16 -0.99 6.33 -1.41
CA LEU A 16 -1.25 4.89 -1.24
C LEU A 16 -0.38 4.30 -0.13
N GLU A 17 0.91 4.66 -0.08
CA GLU A 17 1.83 4.23 0.99
C GLU A 17 1.33 4.70 2.37
N ILE A 18 0.90 5.95 2.50
CA ILE A 18 0.32 6.48 3.74
C ILE A 18 -0.96 5.71 4.13
N LEU A 19 -1.86 5.43 3.18
CA LEU A 19 -3.07 4.66 3.46
C LEU A 19 -2.76 3.24 3.93
N ILE A 20 -1.74 2.60 3.36
CA ILE A 20 -1.26 1.27 3.79
C ILE A 20 -0.72 1.35 5.22
N ILE A 21 0.09 2.35 5.55
CA ILE A 21 0.61 2.55 6.91
C ILE A 21 -0.55 2.78 7.88
N ILE A 22 -1.53 3.59 7.52
CA ILE A 22 -2.72 3.84 8.34
C ILE A 22 -3.48 2.53 8.58
N ASP A 23 -3.80 1.73 7.56
CA ASP A 23 -4.50 0.45 7.74
C ASP A 23 -3.70 -0.52 8.61
N ALA A 24 -2.38 -0.60 8.39
CA ALA A 24 -1.50 -1.42 9.20
C ALA A 24 -1.53 -1.00 10.68
N LEU A 25 -1.42 0.30 10.99
CA LEU A 25 -1.51 0.81 12.36
C LEU A 25 -2.90 0.59 12.97
N LEU A 26 -3.96 0.80 12.18
CA LEU A 26 -5.33 0.54 12.61
C LEU A 26 -5.54 -0.95 12.95
N SER A 27 -4.85 -1.88 12.28
CA SER A 27 -4.96 -3.31 12.60
C SER A 27 -4.54 -3.64 14.04
N PHE A 28 -3.61 -2.88 14.64
CA PHE A 28 -3.15 -3.11 16.03
C PHE A 28 -4.21 -2.76 17.07
N ILE A 29 -5.11 -1.83 16.77
CA ILE A 29 -6.14 -1.35 17.71
C ILE A 29 -7.51 -2.00 17.48
N ASN A 30 -7.62 -2.93 16.52
CA ASN A 30 -8.83 -3.70 16.19
C ASN A 30 -10.14 -2.85 16.13
N PRO A 31 -10.23 -1.92 15.17
CA PRO A 31 -11.36 -0.99 15.08
C PRO A 31 -12.66 -1.71 14.70
N PRO A 32 -13.83 -1.11 15.01
CA PRO A 32 -15.13 -1.71 14.69
C PRO A 32 -15.28 -2.04 13.21
N LYS A 33 -15.74 -3.26 12.89
CA LYS A 33 -15.93 -3.75 11.52
C LYS A 33 -16.86 -2.89 10.65
N ASN A 34 -17.73 -2.09 11.29
CA ASN A 34 -18.66 -1.19 10.60
C ASN A 34 -18.11 0.24 10.41
N ASN A 35 -16.80 0.46 10.57
CA ASN A 35 -16.21 1.76 10.31
C ASN A 35 -16.09 2.02 8.80
N ASN A 36 -16.94 2.92 8.30
CA ASN A 36 -16.99 3.29 6.88
C ASN A 36 -15.65 3.84 6.36
N LEU A 37 -14.89 4.57 7.19
CA LEU A 37 -13.61 5.14 6.79
C LEU A 37 -12.58 4.04 6.50
N ILE A 38 -12.52 3.02 7.34
CA ILE A 38 -11.62 1.87 7.14
C ILE A 38 -12.01 1.08 5.89
N ARG A 39 -13.31 0.92 5.65
CA ARG A 39 -13.80 0.27 4.43
C ARG A 39 -13.36 1.01 3.17
N ILE A 40 -13.41 2.34 3.20
CA ILE A 40 -12.94 3.17 2.08
C ILE A 40 -11.43 3.00 1.88
N ILE A 41 -10.63 3.08 2.96
CA ILE A 41 -9.18 2.86 2.89
C ILE A 41 -8.88 1.50 2.26
N ARG A 42 -9.47 0.43 2.78
CA ARG A 42 -9.29 -0.93 2.27
C ARG A 42 -9.72 -1.08 0.82
N THR A 43 -10.84 -0.48 0.42
CA THR A 43 -11.26 -0.50 -0.99
C THR A 43 -10.19 0.08 -1.93
N ILE A 44 -9.43 1.08 -1.46
CA ILE A 44 -8.34 1.71 -2.23
C ILE A 44 -7.08 0.84 -2.23
N ILE A 45 -6.69 0.27 -1.09
CA ILE A 45 -5.39 -0.41 -0.93
C ILE A 45 -5.43 -1.93 -1.14
N ASP A 46 -6.60 -2.58 -1.01
CA ASP A 46 -6.77 -4.04 -1.15
C ASP A 46 -6.25 -4.59 -2.49
N PRO A 47 -6.41 -3.90 -3.64
CA PRO A 47 -5.80 -4.35 -4.89
C PRO A 47 -4.28 -4.53 -4.84
N ILE A 48 -3.60 -3.91 -3.86
CA ILE A 48 -2.15 -3.99 -3.66
C ILE A 48 -1.84 -4.92 -2.48
N ILE A 49 -2.53 -4.75 -1.34
CA ILE A 49 -2.29 -5.52 -0.12
C ILE A 49 -2.64 -7.00 -0.30
N VAL A 50 -3.77 -7.33 -0.93
CA VAL A 50 -4.22 -8.72 -1.06
C VAL A 50 -3.22 -9.58 -1.86
N PRO A 51 -2.69 -9.12 -3.01
CA PRO A 51 -1.59 -9.81 -3.68
C PRO A 51 -0.34 -9.96 -2.82
N CYS A 52 0.08 -8.91 -2.10
CA CYS A 52 1.24 -8.96 -1.22
C CYS A 52 1.06 -9.95 -0.05
N PHE A 53 -0.15 -10.02 0.51
CA PHE A 53 -0.51 -10.99 1.55
C PHE A 53 -0.47 -12.42 1.01
N ARG A 54 -1.03 -12.66 -0.19
CA ARG A 54 -0.95 -13.97 -0.85
C ARG A 54 0.50 -14.37 -1.14
N LEU A 55 1.33 -13.42 -1.57
CA LEU A 55 2.76 -13.64 -1.78
C LEU A 55 3.45 -14.04 -0.47
N GLN A 56 3.22 -13.27 0.61
CA GLN A 56 3.75 -13.62 1.93
C GLN A 56 3.35 -15.03 2.34
N GLN A 57 2.06 -15.37 2.25
CA GLN A 57 1.57 -16.69 2.65
C GLN A 57 2.13 -17.83 1.78
N SER A 58 2.50 -17.53 0.54
CA SER A 58 3.16 -18.52 -0.34
C SER A 58 4.63 -18.76 0.02
N VAL A 59 5.34 -17.74 0.52
CA VAL A 59 6.78 -17.80 0.82
C VAL A 59 7.05 -18.14 2.29
N ALA A 60 6.27 -17.58 3.20
CA ALA A 60 6.37 -17.71 4.65
C ALA A 60 4.98 -18.00 5.25
N PRO A 61 4.43 -19.20 5.01
CA PRO A 61 3.14 -19.58 5.59
C PRO A 61 3.20 -19.60 7.12
N ASN A 62 2.07 -19.29 7.76
CA ASN A 62 1.89 -19.27 9.22
C ASN A 62 2.71 -18.23 9.98
N LEU A 63 3.22 -17.21 9.29
CA LEU A 63 3.90 -16.10 9.94
C LEU A 63 2.90 -15.35 10.85
N PRO A 64 3.21 -15.16 12.15
CA PRO A 64 2.26 -14.58 13.10
C PRO A 64 2.06 -13.07 12.91
N ILE A 65 2.97 -12.43 12.17
CA ILE A 65 2.95 -11.00 11.88
C ILE A 65 2.68 -10.82 10.38
N ASP A 66 1.79 -9.87 10.07
CA ASP A 66 1.51 -9.47 8.70
C ASP A 66 2.57 -8.47 8.21
N PHE A 67 3.49 -8.93 7.36
CA PHE A 67 4.47 -8.08 6.67
C PHE A 67 3.99 -7.66 5.28
N SER A 68 2.76 -8.01 4.88
CA SER A 68 2.20 -7.59 3.60
C SER A 68 2.17 -6.06 3.42
N PRO A 69 1.97 -5.22 4.46
CA PRO A 69 2.11 -3.77 4.32
C PRO A 69 3.53 -3.35 3.90
N MET A 70 4.56 -3.97 4.48
CA MET A 70 5.95 -3.67 4.15
C MET A 70 6.29 -4.08 2.71
N ILE A 71 5.81 -5.26 2.28
CA ILE A 71 5.96 -5.75 0.91
C ILE A 71 5.27 -4.79 -0.08
N ALA A 72 4.05 -4.33 0.24
CA ALA A 72 3.29 -3.42 -0.59
C ALA A 72 3.98 -2.06 -0.75
N ILE A 73 4.51 -1.48 0.35
CA ILE A 73 5.27 -0.22 0.31
C ILE A 73 6.53 -0.39 -0.55
N LEU A 74 7.29 -1.47 -0.35
CA LEU A 74 8.50 -1.73 -1.15
C LEU A 74 8.16 -1.86 -2.65
N PHE A 75 7.07 -2.55 -2.99
CA PHE A 75 6.60 -2.70 -4.36
C PHE A 75 6.21 -1.36 -4.98
N LEU A 76 5.46 -0.53 -4.25
CA LEU A 76 5.09 0.82 -4.68
C LEU A 76 6.31 1.73 -4.86
N ASP A 77 7.30 1.66 -3.98
CA ASP A 77 8.55 2.41 -4.09
C ASP A 77 9.34 2.02 -5.34
N ILE A 78 9.41 0.73 -5.66
CA ILE A 78 10.04 0.25 -6.90
C ILE A 78 9.29 0.79 -8.12
N ILE A 79 7.96 0.69 -8.14
CA ILE A 79 7.13 1.22 -9.24
C ILE A 79 7.34 2.74 -9.39
N LYS A 80 7.31 3.48 -8.28
CA LYS A 80 7.52 4.93 -8.25
C LYS A 80 8.85 5.29 -8.90
N ARG A 81 9.95 4.63 -8.49
CA ARG A 81 11.28 4.88 -9.06
C ARG A 81 11.35 4.53 -10.54
N LEU A 82 10.76 3.41 -10.96
CA LEU A 82 10.73 3.01 -12.37
C LEU A 82 9.97 4.03 -13.23
N ILE A 83 8.77 4.44 -12.80
CA ILE A 83 7.96 5.42 -13.53
C ILE A 83 8.69 6.77 -13.61
N LEU A 84 9.25 7.25 -12.49
CA LEU A 84 9.95 8.52 -12.45
C LEU A 84 11.21 8.51 -13.32
N ASN A 85 11.97 7.41 -13.34
CA ASN A 85 13.14 7.27 -14.20
C ASN A 85 12.80 7.27 -15.70
N ILE A 86 11.61 6.82 -16.08
CA ILE A 86 11.14 6.84 -17.48
C ILE A 86 10.65 8.23 -17.88
N LEU A 87 10.12 9.01 -16.92
CA LEU A 87 9.54 10.34 -17.16
C LEU A 87 10.54 11.49 -17.03
N LEU A 88 11.72 11.26 -16.46
CA LEU A 88 12.82 12.21 -16.37
C LEU A 88 13.61 12.26 -17.68
#